data_AF-A0A0F7FHK1-F1
#
_entry.id   AF-A0A0F7FHK1-F1
#
_cell.length_a   1.000
_cell.length_b   1.000
_cell.length_c   1.000
_cell.angle_alpha   90.00
_cell.angle_beta   90.00
_cell.angle_gamma   90.00
#
_symmetry.space_group_name_H-M   'P 1'
#
loop_
_entity.id
_entity.type
_entity.pdbx_description
1 polymer ?
#
loop_
_entity_poly.entity_id
_entity_poly.type
_entity_poly.pdbx_seq_one_letter_code
_entity_poly.pdbx_strand_id
1 'polypeptide(L)'
;MMRRGSRVVKGISPVIATVILTSIMLTIISVALFYSTSLIDMNRQTMEYEYAKEQLTYAASALEQVAFGTGGSRYIRFSLTSTRLSFLNSGQTLRVSVTPGSLKIYEDTPLYLQVCGGPLVTTSQRLIYPETGSLEQELSKLVVGAGEPIVIVYENFSGAACSYLVPRLRAFFSGQINVTVNGVLKRYNYYTLHIVKLKFGRLGGTGTIPVVFRSVNMTVNEYRFDNTNTLTLTITRGSASQTVTLTGPPSDGSVLVVKIALVDISTS
;
A
#
# COMPACT_ATOMS: atom_id res chain seq x y z
N MET A 1 90.99 6.88 -5.04
CA MET A 1 90.61 6.72 -6.47
C MET A 1 89.31 5.92 -6.52
N MET A 2 88.17 6.59 -6.70
CA MET A 2 86.86 5.92 -6.83
C MET A 2 85.97 6.79 -7.72
N ARG A 3 85.82 6.41 -8.99
CA ARG A 3 84.96 7.07 -9.98
C ARG A 3 83.50 6.74 -9.64
N ARG A 4 82.71 7.73 -9.21
CA ARG A 4 81.23 7.66 -9.23
C ARG A 4 80.77 7.62 -10.69
N GLY A 5 80.21 6.49 -11.13
CA GLY A 5 79.51 6.41 -12.41
C GLY A 5 78.23 7.23 -12.36
N SER A 6 78.14 8.30 -13.16
CA SER A 6 76.89 9.02 -13.37
C SER A 6 75.94 8.15 -14.20
N ARG A 7 74.85 7.68 -13.59
CA ARG A 7 73.71 7.16 -14.35
C ARG A 7 73.09 8.32 -15.13
N VAL A 8 73.25 8.31 -16.45
CA VAL A 8 72.46 9.17 -17.34
C VAL A 8 71.04 8.63 -17.35
N VAL A 9 70.14 9.29 -16.62
CA VAL A 9 68.69 9.06 -16.76
C VAL A 9 68.28 9.70 -18.08
N LYS A 10 68.06 8.89 -19.12
CA LYS A 10 67.57 9.38 -20.41
C LYS A 10 66.14 9.90 -20.20
N GLY A 11 65.93 11.21 -20.36
CA GLY A 11 64.59 11.81 -20.34
C GLY A 11 63.76 11.28 -21.50
N ILE A 12 62.51 10.88 -21.23
CA ILE A 12 61.53 10.53 -22.26
C ILE A 12 61.28 11.79 -23.11
N SER A 13 61.22 11.63 -24.44
CA SER A 13 60.91 12.74 -25.36
C SER A 13 59.60 13.43 -24.94
N PRO A 14 59.53 14.78 -24.90
CA PRO A 14 58.33 15.52 -24.54
C PRO A 14 57.09 15.06 -25.31
N VAL A 15 57.25 14.70 -26.58
CA VAL A 15 56.16 14.19 -27.43
C VAL A 15 55.56 12.88 -26.91
N ILE A 16 56.41 11.93 -26.48
CA ILE A 16 55.97 10.64 -25.94
C ILE A 16 55.27 10.85 -24.60
N ALA A 17 55.81 11.74 -23.76
CA ALA A 17 55.18 12.09 -22.49
C ALA A 17 53.79 12.72 -22.68
N THR A 18 53.62 13.59 -23.68
CA THR A 18 52.31 14.18 -24.01
C THR A 18 51.31 13.13 -24.50
N VAL A 19 51.73 12.19 -25.36
CA VAL A 19 50.83 11.11 -25.83
C VAL A 19 50.39 10.21 -24.68
N ILE A 20 51.31 9.84 -23.78
CA ILE A 20 50.98 9.03 -22.60
C ILE A 20 50.01 9.79 -21.67
N LEU A 21 50.25 11.08 -21.43
CA LEU A 21 49.41 11.87 -20.53
C LEU A 21 48.01 12.12 -21.11
N THR A 22 47.92 12.43 -22.41
CA THR A 22 46.63 12.61 -23.10
C THR A 22 45.82 11.32 -23.16
N SER A 23 46.45 10.16 -23.35
CA SER A 23 45.74 8.86 -23.34
C SER A 23 45.19 8.52 -21.96
N ILE A 24 45.98 8.76 -20.90
CA ILE A 24 45.53 8.58 -19.50
C ILE A 24 44.39 9.55 -19.17
N MET A 25 44.47 10.81 -19.59
CA MET A 25 43.39 11.77 -19.38
C MET A 25 42.10 11.33 -20.08
N LEU A 26 42.20 10.87 -21.33
CA LEU A 26 41.02 10.44 -22.08
C LEU A 26 40.34 9.21 -21.47
N THR A 27 41.13 8.24 -20.96
CA THR A 27 40.56 7.07 -20.26
C THR A 27 39.90 7.47 -18.94
N ILE A 28 40.53 8.35 -18.15
CA ILE A 28 39.94 8.86 -16.89
C ILE A 28 38.63 9.60 -17.17
N ILE A 29 38.59 10.49 -18.17
CA ILE A 29 37.36 11.21 -18.54
C ILE A 29 36.27 10.23 -18.97
N SER A 30 36.61 9.22 -19.77
CA SER A 30 35.62 8.23 -20.25
C SER A 30 35.02 7.42 -19.10
N VAL A 31 35.85 6.97 -18.16
CA VAL A 31 35.38 6.26 -16.96
C VAL A 31 34.52 7.19 -16.09
N ALA A 32 34.95 8.44 -15.88
CA ALA A 32 34.20 9.42 -15.12
C ALA A 32 32.83 9.74 -15.73
N LEU A 33 32.73 9.84 -17.05
CA LEU A 33 31.46 10.03 -17.76
C LEU A 33 30.51 8.85 -17.54
N PHE A 34 31.00 7.62 -17.65
CA PHE A 34 30.19 6.42 -17.42
C PHE A 34 29.66 6.33 -15.97
N TYR A 35 30.50 6.65 -14.98
CA TYR A 35 30.05 6.73 -13.59
C TYR A 35 29.04 7.86 -13.38
N SER A 36 29.26 9.02 -14.00
CA SER A 36 28.36 10.17 -13.88
C SER A 36 26.98 9.86 -14.46
N THR A 37 26.90 9.25 -15.65
CA THR A 37 25.60 8.86 -16.24
C THR A 37 24.87 7.84 -15.38
N SER A 38 25.59 6.85 -14.85
CA SER A 38 25.00 5.82 -13.98
C SER A 38 24.44 6.41 -12.67
N LEU A 39 25.16 7.35 -12.06
CA LEU A 39 24.70 8.05 -10.85
C LEU A 39 23.49 8.94 -11.14
N ILE A 40 23.48 9.63 -12.28
CA ILE A 40 22.33 10.45 -12.70
C ILE A 40 21.10 9.56 -12.90
N ASP A 41 21.23 8.41 -13.56
CA ASP A 41 20.11 7.49 -13.77
C ASP A 41 19.62 6.88 -12.46
N MET A 42 20.51 6.49 -11.56
CA MET A 42 20.14 6.01 -10.23
C MET A 42 19.33 7.06 -9.46
N ASN A 43 19.83 8.31 -9.41
CA ASN A 43 19.12 9.40 -8.73
C ASN A 43 17.77 9.71 -9.39
N ARG A 44 17.70 9.68 -10.72
CA ARG A 44 16.44 9.89 -11.46
C ARG A 44 15.41 8.83 -11.10
N GLN A 45 15.78 7.55 -11.11
CA GLN A 45 14.88 6.45 -10.78
C GLN A 45 14.44 6.51 -9.30
N THR A 46 15.36 6.84 -8.39
CA THR A 46 15.05 6.99 -6.97
C THR A 46 14.08 8.14 -6.73
N MET A 47 14.31 9.31 -7.34
CA MET A 47 13.37 10.45 -7.23
C MET A 47 11.98 10.10 -7.77
N GLU A 48 11.91 9.42 -8.92
CA GLU A 48 10.63 9.00 -9.49
C GLU A 48 9.90 8.01 -8.55
N TYR A 49 10.63 7.08 -7.94
CA TYR A 49 10.06 6.14 -6.98
C TYR A 49 9.59 6.82 -5.70
N GLU A 50 10.36 7.74 -5.10
CA GLU A 50 9.91 8.52 -3.94
C GLU A 50 8.64 9.31 -4.25
N TYR A 51 8.57 9.97 -5.40
CA TYR A 51 7.35 10.67 -5.83
C TYR A 51 6.16 9.71 -5.98
N ALA A 52 6.38 8.55 -6.60
CA ALA A 52 5.31 7.57 -6.79
C ALA A 52 4.81 6.98 -5.45
N LYS A 53 5.65 6.93 -4.42
CA LYS A 53 5.24 6.55 -3.06
C LYS A 53 4.35 7.58 -2.39
N GLU A 54 4.70 8.86 -2.52
CA GLU A 54 3.84 9.94 -2.04
C GLU A 54 2.47 9.89 -2.74
N GLN A 55 2.45 9.67 -4.06
CA GLN A 55 1.19 9.48 -4.80
C GLN A 55 0.41 8.25 -4.32
N LEU A 56 1.08 7.17 -3.92
CA LEU A 56 0.42 6.00 -3.35
C LEU A 56 -0.21 6.29 -1.97
N THR A 57 0.44 7.10 -1.13
CA THR A 57 -0.13 7.57 0.13
C THR A 57 -1.35 8.48 -0.08
N TYR A 58 -1.28 9.36 -1.08
CA TYR A 58 -2.44 10.16 -1.49
C TYR A 58 -3.57 9.26 -2.04
N ALA A 59 -3.23 8.21 -2.77
CA ALA A 59 -4.19 7.21 -3.25
C ALA A 59 -4.87 6.47 -2.09
N ALA A 60 -4.13 6.13 -1.03
CA ALA A 60 -4.71 5.54 0.18
C ALA A 60 -5.74 6.48 0.82
N SER A 61 -5.36 7.74 1.05
CA SER A 61 -6.26 8.76 1.61
C SER A 61 -7.48 9.02 0.72
N ALA A 62 -7.29 9.07 -0.60
CA ALA A 62 -8.38 9.24 -1.56
C ALA A 62 -9.34 8.05 -1.54
N LEU A 63 -8.82 6.82 -1.45
CA LEU A 63 -9.63 5.61 -1.33
C LEU A 63 -10.48 5.63 -0.06
N GLU A 64 -9.91 6.02 1.09
CA GLU A 64 -10.69 6.11 2.34
C GLU A 64 -11.85 7.10 2.23
N GLN A 65 -11.62 8.24 1.58
CA GLN A 65 -12.63 9.28 1.41
C GLN A 65 -13.71 8.90 0.40
N VAL A 66 -13.35 8.19 -0.67
CA VAL A 66 -14.29 7.77 -1.72
C VAL A 66 -15.09 6.54 -1.31
N ALA A 67 -14.50 5.58 -0.59
CA ALA A 67 -15.11 4.28 -0.35
C ALA A 67 -16.51 4.35 0.26
N PHE A 68 -16.72 5.20 1.27
CA PHE A 68 -18.00 5.32 1.97
C PHE A 68 -18.83 6.54 1.53
N GLY A 69 -18.36 7.30 0.54
CA GLY A 69 -19.10 8.38 -0.11
C GLY A 69 -19.93 7.85 -1.27
N THR A 70 -21.22 8.18 -1.32
CA THR A 70 -22.09 7.80 -2.44
C THR A 70 -21.74 8.61 -3.70
N GLY A 71 -21.44 7.92 -4.80
CA GLY A 71 -21.11 8.55 -6.09
C GLY A 71 -19.81 9.35 -6.12
N GLY A 72 -18.99 9.26 -5.06
CA GLY A 72 -17.71 9.95 -4.98
C GLY A 72 -16.70 9.41 -5.98
N SER A 73 -15.84 10.28 -6.50
CA SER A 73 -14.65 9.87 -7.23
C SER A 73 -13.48 10.77 -6.93
N ARG A 74 -12.27 10.19 -6.92
CA ARG A 74 -11.01 10.93 -6.83
C ARG A 74 -9.99 10.29 -7.75
N TYR A 75 -9.10 11.11 -8.28
CA TYR A 75 -8.02 10.63 -9.13
C TYR A 75 -6.68 11.14 -8.64
N ILE A 76 -5.64 10.34 -8.89
CA ILE A 76 -4.26 10.62 -8.52
C ILE A 76 -3.42 10.37 -9.77
N ARG A 77 -2.50 11.26 -10.11
CA ARG A 77 -1.65 11.11 -11.31
C ARG A 77 -0.31 10.52 -10.93
N PHE A 78 0.00 9.35 -11.50
CA PHE A 78 1.31 8.74 -11.41
C PHE A 78 2.12 9.10 -12.65
N SER A 79 3.37 9.51 -12.47
CA SER A 79 4.32 9.73 -13.55
C SER A 79 5.28 8.55 -13.60
N LEU A 80 5.06 7.65 -14.54
CA LEU A 80 5.72 6.35 -14.65
C LEU A 80 6.58 6.31 -15.93
N THR A 81 7.88 6.53 -15.76
CA THR A 81 8.90 6.39 -16.82
C THR A 81 9.83 5.23 -16.52
N SER A 82 10.34 5.14 -15.29
CA SER A 82 11.16 4.02 -14.80
C SER A 82 10.46 3.19 -13.73
N THR A 83 9.40 3.73 -13.13
CA THR A 83 8.54 3.04 -12.17
C THR A 83 7.40 2.30 -12.87
N ARG A 84 6.88 1.25 -12.23
CA ARG A 84 5.80 0.42 -12.77
C ARG A 84 4.65 0.33 -11.78
N LEU A 85 3.47 0.74 -12.21
CA LEU A 85 2.21 0.56 -11.49
C LEU A 85 1.58 -0.78 -11.89
N SER A 86 1.20 -1.59 -10.90
CA SER A 86 0.58 -2.90 -11.10
C SER A 86 -0.65 -3.04 -10.22
N PHE A 87 -1.69 -3.63 -10.80
CA PHE A 87 -2.94 -3.95 -10.13
C PHE A 87 -2.98 -5.45 -9.92
N LEU A 88 -2.95 -5.88 -8.66
CA LEU A 88 -2.71 -7.28 -8.32
C LEU A 88 -3.84 -7.85 -7.49
N ASN A 89 -4.03 -9.15 -7.64
CA ASN A 89 -4.94 -9.94 -6.82
C ASN A 89 -4.14 -10.61 -5.69
N SER A 90 -4.66 -10.65 -4.46
CA SER A 90 -4.00 -11.33 -3.32
C SER A 90 -3.76 -12.81 -3.59
N GLY A 91 -4.58 -13.44 -4.44
CA GLY A 91 -4.60 -14.88 -4.63
C GLY A 91 -5.07 -15.66 -3.38
N GLN A 92 -5.42 -14.95 -2.31
CA GLN A 92 -5.87 -15.49 -1.04
C GLN A 92 -7.26 -14.96 -0.72
N THR A 93 -8.21 -15.86 -0.53
CA THR A 93 -9.58 -15.47 -0.18
C THR A 93 -9.65 -14.93 1.24
N LEU A 94 -10.24 -13.75 1.38
CA LEU A 94 -10.60 -13.13 2.64
C LEU A 94 -12.01 -13.59 3.04
N ARG A 95 -12.15 -14.17 4.23
CA ARG A 95 -13.44 -14.61 4.79
C ARG A 95 -13.71 -13.91 6.11
N VAL A 96 -14.97 -13.52 6.31
CA VAL A 96 -15.44 -12.96 7.58
C VAL A 96 -16.61 -13.77 8.08
N SER A 97 -16.50 -14.24 9.32
CA SER A 97 -17.59 -14.88 10.05
C SER A 97 -17.85 -14.19 11.38
N VAL A 98 -19.07 -14.35 11.89
CA VAL A 98 -19.51 -13.79 13.17
C VAL A 98 -20.06 -14.87 14.09
N THR A 99 -19.77 -14.70 15.38
CA THR A 99 -20.31 -15.48 16.50
C THR A 99 -21.06 -14.52 17.43
N PRO A 100 -22.28 -14.87 17.92
CA PRO A 100 -22.93 -16.19 17.92
C PRO A 100 -23.53 -16.60 16.56
N GLY A 101 -23.42 -17.89 16.19
CA GLY A 101 -24.06 -18.47 15.00
C GLY A 101 -23.13 -18.93 13.86
N SER A 102 -21.81 -18.68 13.95
CA SER A 102 -20.82 -19.05 12.93
C SER A 102 -21.23 -18.65 11.50
N LEU A 103 -21.92 -17.51 11.38
CA LEU A 103 -22.49 -17.07 10.13
C LEU A 103 -21.40 -16.46 9.26
N LYS A 104 -21.31 -16.91 8.01
CA LYS A 104 -20.42 -16.34 7.01
C LYS A 104 -21.05 -15.11 6.39
N ILE A 105 -20.41 -13.96 6.59
CA ILE A 105 -20.91 -12.65 6.17
C ILE A 105 -20.32 -12.23 4.82
N TYR A 106 -19.03 -12.51 4.63
CA TYR A 106 -18.28 -12.02 3.47
C TYR A 106 -17.24 -13.05 3.04
N GLU A 107 -17.09 -13.20 1.74
CA GLU A 107 -16.00 -13.95 1.12
C GLU A 107 -15.66 -13.32 -0.23
N ASP A 108 -14.40 -12.95 -0.41
CA ASP A 108 -13.89 -12.49 -1.70
C ASP A 108 -12.35 -12.54 -1.74
N THR A 109 -11.77 -12.40 -2.92
CA THR A 109 -10.31 -12.31 -3.10
C THR A 109 -9.92 -10.83 -3.28
N PRO A 110 -9.33 -10.18 -2.26
CA PRO A 110 -9.04 -8.75 -2.30
C PRO A 110 -7.98 -8.40 -3.34
N LEU A 111 -8.16 -7.22 -3.94
CA LEU A 111 -7.19 -6.62 -4.85
C LEU A 111 -6.35 -5.59 -4.09
N TYR A 112 -5.14 -5.34 -4.59
CA TYR A 112 -4.24 -4.32 -4.06
C TYR A 112 -3.50 -3.62 -5.20
N LEU A 113 -2.98 -2.44 -4.90
CA LEU A 113 -2.19 -1.65 -5.82
C LEU A 113 -0.71 -1.74 -5.45
N GLN A 114 0.15 -1.85 -6.44
CA GLN A 114 1.59 -1.92 -6.25
C GLN A 114 2.29 -0.91 -7.17
N VAL A 115 3.29 -0.23 -6.65
CA VAL A 115 4.23 0.61 -7.40
C VAL A 115 5.63 0.09 -7.17
N CYS A 116 6.36 -0.26 -8.24
CA CYS A 116 7.75 -0.67 -8.14
C CYS A 116 8.69 0.36 -8.79
N GLY A 117 9.83 0.59 -8.17
CA GLY A 117 10.94 1.38 -8.71
C GLY A 117 11.62 0.71 -9.89
N GLY A 118 12.47 1.47 -10.58
CA GLY A 118 13.36 0.95 -11.62
C GLY A 118 14.45 0.03 -11.06
N PRO A 119 15.24 -0.61 -11.94
CA PRO A 119 16.24 -1.62 -11.54
C PRO A 119 17.38 -1.08 -10.67
N LEU A 120 17.62 0.23 -10.66
CA LEU A 120 18.67 0.86 -9.85
C LEU A 120 18.17 1.30 -8.47
N VAL A 121 16.88 1.14 -8.18
CA VAL A 121 16.26 1.55 -6.93
C VAL A 121 16.28 0.41 -5.93
N THR A 122 16.78 0.69 -4.73
CA THR A 122 16.72 -0.21 -3.58
C THR A 122 15.90 0.44 -2.46
N THR A 123 15.32 -0.39 -1.59
CA THR A 123 14.57 0.08 -0.43
C THR A 123 14.70 -0.94 0.70
N SER A 124 14.33 -0.53 1.90
CA SER A 124 14.16 -1.41 3.04
C SER A 124 12.68 -1.56 3.37
N GLN A 125 12.34 -2.60 4.12
CA GLN A 125 10.98 -2.78 4.61
C GLN A 125 10.62 -1.63 5.56
N ARG A 126 9.62 -0.84 5.18
CA ARG A 126 9.13 0.26 6.01
C ARG A 126 7.63 0.49 5.84
N LEU A 127 6.98 0.90 6.92
CA LEU A 127 5.61 1.39 6.89
C LEU A 127 5.62 2.82 6.36
N ILE A 128 4.75 3.14 5.39
CA ILE A 128 4.57 4.49 4.86
C ILE A 128 3.29 5.11 5.42
N TYR A 129 2.20 4.33 5.47
CA TYR A 129 0.90 4.78 5.96
C TYR A 129 0.21 3.61 6.69
N PRO A 130 -0.31 3.79 7.93
CA PRO A 130 -0.22 4.98 8.79
C PRO A 130 1.22 5.41 9.12
N GLU A 131 1.43 6.70 9.39
CA GLU A 131 2.75 7.25 9.77
C GLU A 131 3.25 6.75 11.13
N THR A 132 2.36 6.19 11.94
CA THR A 132 2.64 5.68 13.28
C THR A 132 2.48 4.17 13.33
N GLY A 133 3.45 3.47 13.92
CA GLY A 133 3.38 2.03 14.19
C GLY A 133 4.58 1.27 13.66
N SER A 134 4.71 0.01 14.07
CA SER A 134 5.69 -0.91 13.48
C SER A 134 5.08 -1.66 12.30
N LEU A 135 5.88 -1.89 11.27
CA LEU A 135 5.41 -2.56 10.05
C LEU A 135 4.86 -3.97 10.34
N GLU A 136 5.57 -4.75 11.15
CA GLU A 136 5.19 -6.13 11.47
C GLU A 136 3.82 -6.20 12.16
N GLN A 137 3.58 -5.29 13.11
CA GLN A 137 2.31 -5.22 13.82
C GLN A 137 1.18 -4.81 12.87
N GLU A 138 1.38 -3.80 12.04
CA GLU A 138 0.35 -3.31 11.12
C GLU A 138 0.02 -4.30 9.99
N LEU A 139 1.01 -5.08 9.52
CA LEU A 139 0.81 -6.14 8.54
C LEU A 139 0.04 -7.34 9.10
N SER A 140 0.19 -7.63 10.40
CA SER A 140 -0.53 -8.71 11.06
C SER A 140 -2.02 -8.41 11.25
N LYS A 141 -2.41 -7.12 11.25
CA LYS A 141 -3.81 -6.67 11.38
C LYS A 141 -4.56 -6.82 10.05
N LEU A 142 -5.52 -7.74 10.01
CA LEU A 142 -6.52 -7.86 8.96
C LEU A 142 -7.72 -6.93 9.19
N VAL A 143 -8.00 -6.60 10.46
CA VAL A 143 -9.07 -5.71 10.88
C VAL A 143 -8.56 -4.64 11.85
N VAL A 144 -9.06 -3.42 11.67
CA VAL A 144 -8.67 -2.22 12.41
C VAL A 144 -9.87 -1.58 13.14
N GLY A 145 -9.57 -0.76 14.14
CA GLY A 145 -10.59 -0.03 14.92
C GLY A 145 -11.09 1.27 14.26
N ALA A 146 -12.03 1.96 14.92
CA ALA A 146 -12.65 3.19 14.40
C ALA A 146 -11.66 4.32 14.09
N GLY A 147 -10.59 4.45 14.89
CA GLY A 147 -9.57 5.50 14.78
C GLY A 147 -8.36 5.14 13.92
N GLU A 148 -8.34 3.96 13.32
CA GLU A 148 -7.20 3.47 12.53
C GLU A 148 -7.54 3.48 11.03
N PRO A 149 -6.59 3.82 10.13
CA PRO A 149 -6.83 3.85 8.70
C PRO A 149 -7.15 2.47 8.14
N ILE A 150 -8.13 2.43 7.22
CA ILE A 150 -8.57 1.19 6.61
C ILE A 150 -7.57 0.72 5.56
N VAL A 151 -6.75 1.61 5.02
CA VAL A 151 -5.70 1.28 4.05
C VAL A 151 -4.35 1.28 4.74
N ILE A 152 -3.50 0.32 4.39
CA ILE A 152 -2.07 0.33 4.75
C ILE A 152 -1.24 0.52 3.48
N VAL A 153 -0.20 1.36 3.58
CA VAL A 153 0.83 1.51 2.56
C VAL A 153 2.17 1.15 3.16
N TYR A 154 2.88 0.22 2.55
CA TYR A 154 4.20 -0.21 3.01
C TYR A 154 5.14 -0.53 1.85
N GLU A 155 6.42 -0.51 2.16
CA GLU A 155 7.50 -0.88 1.26
C GLU A 155 8.07 -2.24 1.58
N ASN A 156 8.50 -2.92 0.52
CA ASN A 156 9.25 -4.15 0.61
C ASN A 156 10.21 -4.25 -0.57
N PHE A 157 11.33 -4.94 -0.34
CA PHE A 157 12.27 -5.29 -1.38
C PHE A 157 12.16 -6.79 -1.68
N SER A 158 11.64 -7.13 -2.85
CA SER A 158 11.54 -8.52 -3.31
C SER A 158 11.87 -8.57 -4.80
N GLY A 159 13.18 -8.55 -5.10
CA GLY A 159 13.71 -8.42 -6.46
C GLY A 159 13.67 -7.00 -7.04
N ALA A 160 12.71 -6.18 -6.60
CA ALA A 160 12.65 -4.74 -6.86
C ALA A 160 12.14 -4.01 -5.61
N ALA A 161 12.47 -2.71 -5.50
CA ALA A 161 11.87 -1.85 -4.50
C ALA A 161 10.41 -1.59 -4.85
N CYS A 162 9.47 -2.11 -4.06
CA CYS A 162 8.04 -1.96 -4.32
C CYS A 162 7.29 -1.46 -3.10
N SER A 163 6.31 -0.59 -3.35
CA SER A 163 5.33 -0.11 -2.39
C SER A 163 3.96 -0.69 -2.70
N TYR A 164 3.22 -1.04 -1.66
CA TYR A 164 1.95 -1.74 -1.74
C TYR A 164 0.88 -0.95 -1.00
N LEU A 165 -0.28 -0.77 -1.61
CA LEU A 165 -1.49 -0.23 -0.99
C LEU A 165 -2.48 -1.37 -0.85
N VAL A 166 -2.78 -1.73 0.40
CA VAL A 166 -3.64 -2.87 0.74
C VAL A 166 -4.81 -2.38 1.61
N PRO A 167 -6.06 -2.57 1.18
CA PRO A 167 -7.22 -2.34 2.03
C PRO A 167 -7.34 -3.42 3.12
N ARG A 168 -7.73 -3.00 4.31
CA ARG A 168 -8.07 -3.83 5.47
C ARG A 168 -9.56 -3.69 5.78
N LEU A 169 -10.02 -4.41 6.79
CA LEU A 169 -11.38 -4.28 7.30
C LEU A 169 -11.39 -3.31 8.47
N ARG A 170 -12.49 -2.58 8.70
CA ARG A 170 -12.65 -1.76 9.91
C ARG A 170 -13.88 -2.21 10.68
N ALA A 171 -13.73 -2.52 11.96
CA ALA A 171 -14.82 -2.99 12.81
C ALA A 171 -14.86 -2.23 14.14
N PHE A 172 -16.03 -1.75 14.54
CA PHE A 172 -16.18 -0.97 15.77
C PHE A 172 -17.63 -0.95 16.28
N PHE A 173 -17.78 -0.69 17.58
CA PHE A 173 -19.07 -0.37 18.19
C PHE A 173 -19.50 1.03 17.74
N SER A 174 -20.70 1.12 17.15
CA SER A 174 -21.24 2.36 16.59
C SER A 174 -22.12 3.11 17.58
N GLY A 175 -22.88 2.40 18.41
CA GLY A 175 -23.77 3.01 19.40
C GLY A 175 -24.86 2.07 19.87
N GLN A 176 -25.70 2.56 20.78
CA GLN A 176 -26.88 1.85 21.27
C GLN A 176 -28.13 2.66 20.91
N ILE A 177 -29.16 2.00 20.37
CA ILE A 177 -30.41 2.64 19.97
C ILE A 177 -31.58 1.90 20.64
N ASN A 178 -32.56 2.66 21.10
CA ASN A 178 -33.81 2.13 21.62
C ASN A 178 -34.82 1.98 20.48
N VAL A 179 -35.34 0.79 20.28
CA VAL A 179 -36.33 0.45 19.24
C VAL A 179 -37.57 -0.11 19.92
N THR A 180 -38.72 0.44 19.59
CA THR A 180 -40.00 -0.08 20.08
C THR A 180 -40.38 -1.30 19.24
N VAL A 181 -40.35 -2.49 19.85
CA VAL A 181 -40.74 -3.75 19.19
C VAL A 181 -42.00 -4.26 19.90
N ASN A 182 -43.11 -4.35 19.18
CA ASN A 182 -44.41 -4.80 19.71
C ASN A 182 -44.86 -3.98 20.93
N GLY A 183 -44.65 -2.66 20.93
CA GLY A 183 -45.03 -1.76 22.02
C GLY A 183 -44.09 -1.76 23.23
N VAL A 184 -43.07 -2.62 23.27
CA VAL A 184 -42.05 -2.65 24.32
C VAL A 184 -40.77 -2.01 23.81
N LEU A 185 -40.22 -1.08 24.60
CA LEU A 185 -38.93 -0.45 24.30
C LEU A 185 -37.81 -1.47 24.52
N LYS A 186 -37.10 -1.83 23.45
CA LYS A 186 -35.91 -2.70 23.50
C LYS A 186 -34.67 -1.93 23.11
N ARG A 187 -33.53 -2.24 23.72
CA ARG A 187 -32.23 -1.62 23.44
C ARG A 187 -31.39 -2.55 22.56
N TYR A 188 -30.86 -2.02 21.47
CA TYR A 188 -29.98 -2.74 20.56
C TYR A 188 -28.62 -2.07 20.45
N ASN A 189 -27.55 -2.86 20.59
CA ASN A 189 -26.19 -2.44 20.30
C ASN A 189 -25.91 -2.57 18.81
N TYR A 190 -25.41 -1.51 18.18
CA TYR A 190 -25.04 -1.48 16.78
C TYR A 190 -23.52 -1.57 16.65
N TYR A 191 -23.07 -2.53 15.86
CA TYR A 191 -21.69 -2.71 15.46
C TYR A 191 -21.59 -2.49 13.96
N THR A 192 -20.54 -1.82 13.52
CA THR A 192 -20.32 -1.60 12.09
C THR A 192 -19.07 -2.33 11.64
N LEU A 193 -19.20 -3.08 10.55
CA LEU A 193 -18.10 -3.66 9.79
C LEU A 193 -18.04 -2.98 8.42
N HIS A 194 -16.93 -2.30 8.16
CA HIS A 194 -16.60 -1.65 6.91
C HIS A 194 -15.65 -2.52 6.09
N ILE A 195 -16.03 -2.77 4.84
CA ILE A 195 -15.28 -3.56 3.87
C ILE A 195 -15.11 -2.72 2.60
N VAL A 196 -13.86 -2.51 2.17
CA VAL A 196 -13.56 -1.86 0.88
C VAL A 196 -13.23 -2.95 -0.14
N LYS A 197 -14.12 -3.15 -1.09
CA LYS A 197 -13.95 -4.07 -2.21
C LYS A 197 -13.48 -3.29 -3.43
N LEU A 198 -12.25 -3.54 -3.83
CA LEU A 198 -11.69 -2.99 -5.06
C LEU A 198 -12.09 -3.85 -6.25
N LYS A 199 -12.36 -3.21 -7.39
CA LYS A 199 -12.62 -3.84 -8.68
C LYS A 199 -11.79 -3.16 -9.75
N PHE A 200 -11.23 -3.94 -10.68
CA PHE A 200 -10.55 -3.38 -11.85
C PHE A 200 -11.56 -2.92 -12.90
N GLY A 201 -11.45 -1.65 -13.26
CA GLY A 201 -12.11 -1.05 -14.39
C GLY A 201 -11.24 -1.14 -15.63
N ARG A 202 -11.18 -0.06 -16.41
CA ARG A 202 -10.30 0.04 -17.57
C ARG A 202 -8.89 0.37 -17.11
N LEU A 203 -7.94 -0.52 -17.39
CA LEU A 203 -6.54 -0.36 -17.05
C LEU A 203 -5.71 -0.24 -18.33
N GLY A 204 -4.78 0.70 -18.36
CA GLY A 204 -3.92 1.00 -19.53
C GLY A 204 -3.29 2.39 -19.47
N GLY A 205 -2.43 2.67 -20.44
CA GLY A 205 -1.67 3.93 -20.52
C GLY A 205 -0.20 3.77 -20.14
N THR A 206 0.61 4.77 -20.51
CA THR A 206 2.05 4.87 -20.22
C THR A 206 2.41 6.33 -19.93
N GLY A 207 3.55 6.57 -19.27
CA GLY A 207 3.96 7.92 -18.89
C GLY A 207 3.13 8.43 -17.73
N THR A 208 2.33 9.48 -17.95
CA THR A 208 1.46 10.04 -16.89
C THR A 208 0.10 9.35 -16.90
N ILE A 209 -0.14 8.48 -15.91
CA ILE A 209 -1.37 7.69 -15.79
C ILE A 209 -2.21 8.22 -14.63
N PRO A 210 -3.47 8.65 -14.87
CA PRO A 210 -4.39 8.99 -13.78
C PRO A 210 -5.01 7.72 -13.21
N VAL A 211 -4.77 7.39 -11.95
CA VAL A 211 -5.52 6.33 -11.24
C VAL A 211 -6.77 6.94 -10.64
N VAL A 212 -7.94 6.50 -11.09
CA VAL A 212 -9.24 6.99 -10.66
C VAL A 212 -9.89 5.95 -9.75
N PHE A 213 -10.21 6.36 -8.52
CA PHE A 213 -11.08 5.63 -7.60
C PHE A 213 -12.50 6.17 -7.74
N ARG A 214 -13.45 5.31 -8.07
CA ARG A 214 -14.88 5.67 -8.15
C ARG A 214 -15.71 4.73 -7.28
N SER A 215 -16.47 5.30 -6.35
CA SER A 215 -17.48 4.55 -5.60
C SER A 215 -18.62 4.22 -6.54
N VAL A 216 -18.77 2.93 -6.86
CA VAL A 216 -19.79 2.45 -7.83
C VAL A 216 -21.05 2.04 -7.10
N ASN A 217 -20.91 1.33 -5.98
CA ASN A 217 -22.03 0.84 -5.21
C ASN A 217 -21.63 0.65 -3.75
N MET A 218 -22.61 0.69 -2.85
CA MET A 218 -22.44 0.35 -1.45
C MET A 218 -23.58 -0.57 -1.02
N THR A 219 -23.24 -1.78 -0.58
CA THR A 219 -24.21 -2.73 -0.02
C THR A 219 -24.20 -2.62 1.49
N VAL A 220 -25.38 -2.57 2.10
CA VAL A 220 -25.55 -2.58 3.55
C VAL A 220 -26.39 -3.80 3.93
N ASN A 221 -25.81 -4.70 4.71
CA ASN A 221 -26.50 -5.88 5.24
C ASN A 221 -26.57 -5.78 6.76
N GLU A 222 -27.70 -6.17 7.34
CA GLU A 222 -27.89 -6.16 8.79
C GLU A 222 -28.09 -7.59 9.29
N TYR A 223 -27.34 -7.95 10.34
CA TYR A 223 -27.47 -9.24 11.01
C TYR A 223 -27.82 -9.01 12.47
N ARG A 224 -28.96 -9.55 12.89
CA ARG A 224 -29.48 -9.37 14.25
C ARG A 224 -29.21 -10.61 15.10
N PHE A 225 -28.79 -10.36 16.33
CA PHE A 225 -28.49 -11.37 17.33
C PHE A 225 -29.24 -11.02 18.61
N ASP A 226 -30.14 -11.89 19.04
CA ASP A 226 -30.92 -11.66 20.26
C ASP A 226 -30.12 -12.09 21.50
N ASN A 227 -30.38 -11.43 22.63
CA ASN A 227 -29.81 -11.77 23.94
C ASN A 227 -28.26 -11.81 23.99
N THR A 228 -27.59 -11.01 23.16
CA THR A 228 -26.15 -10.81 23.24
C THR A 228 -25.80 -9.33 23.21
N ASN A 229 -24.79 -8.96 23.99
CA ASN A 229 -24.13 -7.66 23.98
C ASN A 229 -22.71 -7.73 23.40
N THR A 230 -22.26 -8.92 22.97
CA THR A 230 -20.93 -9.14 22.39
C THR A 230 -21.03 -9.83 21.04
N LEU A 231 -20.19 -9.41 20.10
CA LEU A 231 -20.04 -10.06 18.80
C LEU A 231 -18.56 -10.36 18.57
N THR A 232 -18.26 -11.58 18.17
CA THR A 232 -16.90 -11.97 17.83
C THR A 232 -16.79 -12.15 16.33
N LEU A 233 -15.96 -11.33 15.69
CA LEU A 233 -15.62 -11.44 14.28
C LEU A 233 -14.37 -12.30 14.12
N THR A 234 -14.43 -13.30 13.26
CA THR A 234 -13.28 -14.10 12.85
C THR A 234 -12.98 -13.80 11.39
N ILE A 235 -11.80 -13.26 11.13
CA ILE A 235 -11.34 -12.85 9.80
C ILE A 235 -10.20 -13.79 9.41
N THR A 236 -10.30 -14.45 8.26
CA THR A 236 -9.23 -15.30 7.73
C THR A 236 -8.81 -14.86 6.34
N ARG A 237 -7.50 -14.89 6.07
CA ARG A 237 -6.90 -14.61 4.76
C ARG A 237 -5.75 -15.58 4.52
N GLY A 238 -5.98 -16.59 3.68
CA GLY A 238 -5.02 -17.69 3.52
C GLY A 238 -4.78 -18.41 4.85
N SER A 239 -3.53 -18.47 5.31
CA SER A 239 -3.15 -19.03 6.62
C SER A 239 -3.28 -18.05 7.79
N ALA A 240 -3.45 -16.75 7.52
CA ALA A 240 -3.62 -15.74 8.56
C ALA A 240 -5.05 -15.77 9.10
N SER A 241 -5.19 -15.66 10.42
CA SER A 241 -6.47 -15.56 11.11
C SER A 241 -6.39 -14.52 12.21
N GLN A 242 -7.41 -13.68 12.32
CA GLN A 242 -7.54 -12.69 13.38
C GLN A 242 -8.96 -12.73 13.93
N THR A 243 -9.07 -12.69 15.25
CA THR A 243 -10.34 -12.62 15.96
C THR A 243 -10.46 -11.28 16.66
N VAL A 244 -11.60 -10.61 16.52
CA VAL A 244 -11.91 -9.36 17.22
C VAL A 244 -13.26 -9.47 17.91
N THR A 245 -13.25 -9.26 19.22
CA THR A 245 -14.46 -9.20 20.03
C THR A 245 -14.89 -7.75 20.18
N LEU A 246 -16.10 -7.46 19.73
CA LEU A 246 -16.77 -6.18 19.89
C LEU A 246 -17.74 -6.29 21.06
N THR A 247 -17.56 -5.42 22.06
CA THR A 247 -18.36 -5.42 23.29
C THR A 247 -19.05 -4.09 23.44
N GLY A 248 -20.34 -4.14 23.79
CA GLY A 248 -21.19 -2.98 24.01
C GLY A 248 -21.82 -3.01 25.40
N PRO A 249 -22.50 -1.91 25.79
CA PRO A 249 -23.22 -1.84 27.06
C PRO A 249 -24.37 -2.87 27.13
N PRO A 250 -24.97 -3.12 28.30
CA PRO A 250 -26.11 -4.02 28.43
C PRO A 250 -27.25 -3.65 27.45
N SER A 251 -27.73 -4.64 26.70
CA SER A 251 -28.77 -4.49 25.66
C SER A 251 -29.61 -5.76 25.55
N ASP A 252 -30.80 -5.65 24.94
CA ASP A 252 -31.69 -6.78 24.65
C ASP A 252 -31.21 -7.60 23.43
N GLY A 253 -30.30 -7.03 22.64
CA GLY A 253 -29.62 -7.71 21.55
C GLY A 253 -28.58 -6.84 20.87
N SER A 254 -28.01 -7.38 19.80
CA SER A 254 -26.98 -6.74 18.99
C SER A 254 -27.34 -6.81 17.51
N VAL A 255 -26.93 -5.80 16.75
CA VAL A 255 -27.08 -5.71 15.31
C VAL A 255 -25.71 -5.43 14.71
N LEU A 256 -25.26 -6.29 13.80
CA LEU A 256 -24.08 -6.06 12.99
C LEU A 256 -24.50 -5.49 11.64
N VAL A 257 -24.08 -4.25 11.37
CA VAL A 257 -24.24 -3.57 10.11
C VAL A 257 -22.97 -3.74 9.28
N VAL A 258 -23.08 -4.45 8.17
CA VAL A 258 -21.97 -4.75 7.27
C VAL A 258 -22.09 -3.87 6.04
N LYS A 259 -21.17 -2.92 5.90
CA LYS A 259 -21.10 -2.00 4.76
C LYS A 259 -19.97 -2.43 3.83
N ILE A 260 -20.33 -2.83 2.62
CA ILE A 260 -19.40 -3.23 1.56
C ILE A 260 -19.39 -2.12 0.52
N ALA A 261 -18.31 -1.36 0.47
CA ALA A 261 -18.05 -0.34 -0.52
C ALA A 261 -17.37 -0.95 -1.75
N LEU A 262 -18.04 -0.91 -2.90
CA LEU A 262 -17.45 -1.32 -4.18
C LEU A 262 -16.81 -0.11 -4.86
N VAL A 263 -15.48 -0.11 -4.91
CA VAL A 263 -14.68 0.95 -5.54
C VAL A 263 -14.05 0.42 -6.82
N ASP A 264 -14.38 1.05 -7.94
CA ASP A 264 -13.74 0.78 -9.23
C ASP A 264 -12.43 1.55 -9.33
N ILE A 265 -11.38 0.86 -9.77
CA ILE A 265 -10.06 1.41 -10.02
C ILE A 265 -9.81 1.36 -11.52
N SER A 266 -9.64 2.52 -12.13
CA SER A 266 -9.40 2.66 -13.56
C SER A 266 -8.26 3.64 -13.84
N THR A 267 -7.73 3.60 -15.06
CA THR A 267 -6.72 4.54 -15.54
C THR A 267 -7.24 5.50 -16.63
N SER A 268 -8.55 5.45 -16.91
CA SER A 268 -9.25 6.24 -17.93
C SER A 268 -10.74 6.40 -17.58
#